data_AF-A0A3F3HBS9-F1
#
_entry.id   AF-A0A3F3HBS9-F1
#
_cell.length_a   1.000
_cell.length_b   1.000
_cell.length_c   1.000
_cell.angle_alpha   90.00
_cell.angle_beta   90.00
_cell.angle_gamma   90.00
#
_symmetry.space_group_name_H-M   'P 1'
#
loop_
_entity.id
_entity.type
_entity.pdbx_description
1 polymer ?
#
loop_
_entity_poly.entity_id
_entity_poly.type
_entity_poly.pdbx_seq_one_letter_code
_entity_poly.pdbx_strand_id
1 'polypeptide(L)'
;MANTEQLEQTFLAEQTKRTKWLICNDDGKPTAVNYLKLADTILKDNPMAVVPFGDDMNYYLYNGINWEQVKRNRALEQAKRVAFHFLKAEQFYTVRKMEDTAKTVLVQAQQSYNPFEKQ
;
A
#
# COMPACT_ATOMS: atom_id res chain seq x y z
N MET A 1 -34.34 10.95 17.68
CA MET A 1 -33.11 10.90 18.50
C MET A 1 -32.47 9.56 18.18
N ALA A 2 -31.32 9.53 17.50
CA ALA A 2 -30.65 8.28 17.16
C ALA A 2 -30.22 7.60 18.46
N ASN A 3 -30.64 6.35 18.64
CA ASN A 3 -30.49 5.61 19.88
C ASN A 3 -29.00 5.38 20.14
N THR A 4 -28.50 5.68 21.33
CA THR A 4 -27.07 5.62 21.68
C THR A 4 -26.45 4.25 21.36
N GLU A 5 -27.26 3.18 21.45
CA GLU A 5 -26.92 1.80 21.06
C GLU A 5 -26.61 1.65 19.56
N GLN A 6 -27.28 2.39 18.67
CA GLN A 6 -26.98 2.38 17.24
C GLN A 6 -25.64 3.06 16.94
N LEU A 7 -25.29 4.11 17.68
CA LEU A 7 -24.00 4.79 17.54
C LEU A 7 -22.85 3.91 18.07
N GLU A 8 -23.05 3.22 19.19
CA GLU A 8 -22.07 2.24 19.72
C GLU A 8 -21.89 1.03 18.79
N GLN A 9 -22.98 0.50 18.21
CA GLN A 9 -22.89 -0.56 17.21
C GLN A 9 -22.20 -0.09 15.92
N THR A 10 -22.42 1.15 15.49
CA THR A 10 -21.75 1.73 14.32
C THR A 10 -20.26 1.94 14.60
N PHE A 11 -19.91 2.39 15.81
CA PHE A 11 -18.52 2.58 16.24
C PHE A 11 -17.77 1.25 16.42
N LEU A 12 -18.42 0.23 16.99
CA LEU A 12 -17.89 -1.14 17.05
C LEU A 12 -17.77 -1.74 15.64
N ALA A 13 -18.74 -1.52 14.75
CA ALA A 13 -18.65 -1.96 13.35
C ALA A 13 -17.54 -1.24 12.56
N GLU A 14 -17.26 0.03 12.85
CA GLU A 14 -16.12 0.77 12.30
C GLU A 14 -14.77 0.26 12.84
N GLN A 15 -14.68 -0.10 14.12
CA GLN A 15 -13.50 -0.82 14.65
C GLN A 15 -13.34 -2.21 14.04
N THR A 16 -14.44 -2.83 13.58
CA THR A 16 -14.44 -4.14 12.92
C THR A 16 -14.36 -4.05 11.39
N LYS A 17 -13.96 -2.91 10.80
CA LYS A 17 -13.51 -2.90 9.40
C LYS A 17 -12.17 -3.60 9.32
N ARG A 18 -12.22 -4.95 9.33
CA ARG A 18 -11.05 -5.80 9.12
C ARG A 18 -10.30 -5.33 7.89
N THR A 19 -9.04 -5.00 8.11
CA THR A 19 -8.16 -4.50 7.07
C THR A 19 -8.07 -5.55 5.95
N LYS A 20 -8.58 -5.22 4.76
CA LYS A 20 -8.85 -6.21 3.68
C LYS A 20 -7.63 -7.00 3.21
N TRP A 21 -6.44 -6.49 3.49
CA TRP A 21 -5.16 -7.11 3.14
C TRP A 21 -4.59 -8.00 4.25
N LEU A 22 -5.14 -7.96 5.46
CA LEU A 22 -4.72 -8.81 6.57
C LEU A 22 -5.62 -10.04 6.65
N ILE A 23 -5.00 -11.22 6.67
CA ILE A 23 -5.69 -12.50 6.84
C ILE A 23 -5.61 -12.83 8.33
N CYS A 24 -6.76 -13.03 8.96
CA CYS A 24 -6.85 -13.38 10.38
C CYS A 24 -7.42 -14.79 10.57
N ASN A 25 -7.11 -15.42 11.71
CA ASN A 25 -7.79 -16.64 12.15
C ASN A 25 -9.19 -16.35 12.72
N ASP A 26 -9.88 -17.39 13.17
CA ASP A 26 -11.23 -17.29 13.76
C ASP A 26 -11.27 -16.41 15.02
N ASP A 27 -10.17 -16.34 15.77
CA ASP A 27 -10.00 -15.46 16.95
C ASP A 27 -9.69 -14.00 16.58
N GLY A 28 -9.60 -13.67 15.29
CA GLY A 28 -9.25 -12.34 14.80
C GLY A 28 -7.76 -12.00 14.85
N LYS A 29 -6.87 -12.95 15.20
CA LYS A 29 -5.42 -12.75 15.20
C LYS A 29 -4.85 -12.79 13.78
N PRO A 30 -3.95 -11.85 13.39
CA PRO A 30 -3.31 -11.85 12.08
C PRO A 30 -2.45 -13.11 11.86
N THR A 31 -2.66 -13.81 10.76
CA THR A 31 -1.90 -15.02 10.37
C THR A 31 -1.08 -14.80 9.11
N ALA A 32 -1.56 -13.99 8.17
CA ALA A 32 -0.85 -13.73 6.91
C ALA A 32 -1.18 -12.36 6.32
N VAL A 33 -0.34 -11.90 5.39
CA VAL A 33 -0.54 -10.67 4.62
C VAL A 33 -0.88 -11.06 3.18
N ASN A 34 -1.96 -10.52 2.64
CA ASN A 34 -2.20 -10.49 1.22
C ASN A 34 -1.44 -9.31 0.62
N TYR A 35 -0.22 -9.57 0.12
CA TYR A 35 0.68 -8.53 -0.39
C TYR A 35 0.11 -7.76 -1.57
N LEU A 36 -0.69 -8.38 -2.43
CA LEU A 36 -1.34 -7.70 -3.56
C LEU A 36 -2.33 -6.66 -3.07
N LYS A 37 -3.23 -7.03 -2.14
CA LYS A 37 -4.19 -6.09 -1.56
C LYS A 37 -3.52 -4.98 -0.74
N LEU A 38 -2.44 -5.30 -0.04
CA LEU A 38 -1.68 -4.30 0.71
C LEU A 38 -1.00 -3.34 -0.25
N ALA A 39 -0.37 -3.84 -1.31
CA ALA A 39 0.25 -3.00 -2.33
C ALA A 39 -0.78 -2.10 -3.05
N ASP A 40 -1.97 -2.61 -3.38
CA ASP A 40 -3.07 -1.81 -3.93
C ASP A 40 -3.50 -0.68 -2.97
N THR A 41 -3.52 -0.97 -1.66
CA THR A 41 -3.87 0.02 -0.64
C THR A 41 -2.78 1.08 -0.54
N ILE A 42 -1.51 0.66 -0.52
CA ILE A 42 -0.36 1.57 -0.50
C ILE A 42 -0.36 2.48 -1.73
N LEU A 43 -0.62 1.96 -2.94
CA LEU A 43 -0.61 2.75 -4.17
C LEU A 43 -1.77 3.74 -4.27
N LYS A 44 -2.91 3.45 -3.63
CA LYS A 44 -4.03 4.39 -3.52
C LYS A 44 -3.68 5.58 -2.62
N ASP A 45 -3.04 5.30 -1.49
CA ASP A 45 -2.74 6.34 -0.49
C ASP A 45 -1.41 7.06 -0.78
N ASN A 46 -0.49 6.40 -1.46
CA ASN A 46 0.86 6.87 -1.78
C ASN A 46 1.17 6.55 -3.26
N PRO A 47 0.68 7.34 -4.22
CA PRO A 47 0.82 7.04 -5.63
C PRO A 47 2.27 6.92 -6.08
N MET A 48 2.57 5.82 -6.75
CA MET A 48 3.84 5.52 -7.39
C MET A 48 3.54 5.01 -8.80
N ALA A 49 4.35 5.42 -9.78
CA ALA A 49 4.29 4.90 -11.13
C ALA A 49 5.66 4.36 -11.52
N VAL A 50 5.68 3.23 -12.20
CA VAL A 50 6.87 2.65 -12.80
C VAL A 50 6.59 2.47 -14.28
N VAL A 51 7.44 3.01 -15.13
CA VAL A 51 7.16 3.14 -16.56
C VAL A 51 8.36 2.65 -17.36
N PRO A 52 8.16 1.78 -18.35
CA PRO A 52 9.24 1.37 -19.25
C PRO A 52 9.67 2.55 -20.13
N PHE A 53 10.97 2.72 -20.31
CA PHE A 53 11.58 3.69 -21.21
C PHE A 53 12.80 3.06 -21.88
N GLY A 54 12.63 2.61 -23.12
CA GLY A 54 13.61 1.74 -23.78
C GLY A 54 13.77 0.43 -23.02
N ASP A 55 15.02 0.06 -22.70
CA ASP A 55 15.35 -1.14 -21.93
C ASP A 55 15.32 -0.92 -20.40
N ASP A 56 15.08 0.33 -19.95
CA ASP A 56 15.09 0.73 -18.55
C ASP A 56 13.69 0.99 -17.98
N MET A 57 13.60 1.01 -16.65
CA MET A 57 12.39 1.39 -15.92
C MET A 57 12.60 2.72 -15.19
N ASN A 58 11.74 3.70 -15.48
CA ASN A 58 11.69 4.96 -14.76
C ASN A 58 10.68 4.88 -13.61
N TYR A 59 11.07 5.40 -12.44
CA TYR A 59 10.26 5.37 -11.23
C TYR A 59 9.84 6.78 -10.88
N TYR A 60 8.56 6.98 -10.58
CA TYR A 60 8.00 8.27 -10.24
C TYR A 60 7.24 8.16 -8.92
N LEU A 61 7.47 9.14 -8.03
CA LEU A 61 6.72 9.29 -6.78
C LEU A 61 5.87 10.54 -6.86
N TYR A 62 4.61 10.45 -6.44
CA TYR A 62 3.76 11.63 -6.32
C TYR A 62 3.95 12.28 -4.96
N ASN A 63 4.27 13.57 -4.94
CA ASN A 63 4.47 14.34 -3.70
C ASN A 63 3.22 15.14 -3.26
N GLY A 64 2.09 14.97 -3.94
CA GLY A 64 0.86 15.74 -3.72
C GLY A 64 0.66 16.90 -4.68
N ILE A 65 1.68 17.28 -5.47
CA ILE A 65 1.61 18.37 -6.45
C ILE A 65 2.03 17.87 -7.83
N ASN A 66 3.19 17.21 -7.92
CA ASN A 66 3.74 16.70 -9.16
C ASN A 66 4.37 15.31 -8.98
N TRP A 67 4.72 14.71 -10.12
CA TRP A 67 5.47 13.47 -10.18
C TRP A 67 6.97 13.77 -10.19
N GLU A 68 7.70 13.28 -9.18
CA GLU A 68 9.16 13.37 -9.10
C GLU A 68 9.76 12.06 -9.62
N GLN A 69 10.61 12.14 -10.64
CA GLN A 69 11.41 11.00 -11.08
C GLN A 69 12.48 10.68 -10.03
N VAL A 70 12.57 9.42 -9.62
CA VAL A 70 13.52 8.94 -8.63
C VAL A 70 14.26 7.70 -9.12
N LYS A 71 15.41 7.42 -8.49
CA LYS A 71 16.11 6.14 -8.69
C LYS A 71 15.29 5.00 -8.08
N ARG A 72 15.40 3.80 -8.67
CA ARG A 72 14.79 2.55 -8.18
C ARG A 72 15.00 2.34 -6.68
N ASN A 73 16.22 2.55 -6.17
CA ASN A 73 16.54 2.34 -4.75
C ASN A 73 15.73 3.28 -3.84
N ARG A 74 15.56 4.55 -4.23
CA ARG A 74 14.75 5.52 -3.48
C ARG A 74 13.27 5.15 -3.51
N ALA A 75 12.74 4.71 -4.65
CA ALA A 75 11.36 4.21 -4.75
C ALA A 75 11.14 2.99 -3.85
N LEU A 76 12.08 2.04 -3.85
CA LEU A 76 12.03 0.85 -3.00
C LEU A 76 12.10 1.20 -1.51
N GLU A 77 12.99 2.08 -1.10
CA GLU A 77 13.09 2.55 0.28
C GLU A 77 11.81 3.24 0.74
N GLN A 78 11.23 4.09 -0.11
CA GLN A 78 9.96 4.73 0.20
C GLN A 78 8.83 3.69 0.34
N ALA A 79 8.74 2.73 -0.56
CA ALA A 79 7.77 1.64 -0.46
C ALA A 79 7.96 0.82 0.84
N LYS A 80 9.21 0.54 1.25
CA LYS A 80 9.50 -0.13 2.53
C LYS A 80 9.04 0.69 3.74
N ARG A 81 9.29 2.01 3.74
CA ARG A 81 8.84 2.92 4.81
C ARG A 81 7.32 2.93 4.92
N VAL A 82 6.62 3.08 3.80
CA VAL A 82 5.15 3.07 3.79
C VAL A 82 4.61 1.70 4.22
N ALA A 83 5.15 0.60 3.68
CA ALA A 83 4.75 -0.75 4.09
C ALA A 83 4.94 -0.98 5.60
N PHE A 84 6.01 -0.47 6.19
CA PHE A 84 6.21 -0.53 7.64
C PHE A 84 5.10 0.17 8.41
N HIS A 85 4.66 1.37 7.98
CA HIS A 85 3.58 2.08 8.66
C HIS A 85 2.27 1.28 8.67
N PHE A 86 1.88 0.70 7.53
CA PHE A 86 0.69 -0.16 7.44
C PHE A 86 0.81 -1.41 8.29
N LEU A 87 1.92 -2.14 8.19
CA LEU A 87 2.13 -3.38 8.95
C LEU A 87 2.27 -3.14 10.46
N LYS A 88 2.85 -2.00 10.85
CA LYS A 88 3.01 -1.60 12.26
C LYS A 88 1.67 -1.25 12.90
N ALA A 89 0.76 -0.60 12.17
CA ALA A 89 -0.57 -0.27 12.67
C ALA A 89 -1.34 -1.53 13.11
N GLU A 90 -1.14 -2.63 12.39
CA GLU A 90 -1.74 -3.94 12.67
C GLU A 90 -0.88 -4.85 13.57
N GLN A 91 0.21 -4.31 14.15
CA GLN A 91 1.19 -5.06 14.95
C GLN A 91 1.75 -6.31 14.25
N PHE A 92 1.73 -6.37 12.92
CA PHE A 92 2.07 -7.55 12.13
C PHE A 92 3.24 -7.31 11.18
N TYR A 93 4.33 -6.74 11.70
CA TYR A 93 5.49 -6.30 10.92
C TYR A 93 6.73 -7.18 11.14
N THR A 94 7.45 -7.46 10.07
CA THR A 94 8.83 -7.99 10.08
C THR A 94 9.59 -7.38 8.91
N VAL A 95 10.93 -7.39 8.96
CA VAL A 95 11.76 -6.92 7.84
C VAL A 95 11.34 -7.62 6.54
N ARG A 96 11.20 -8.95 6.56
CA ARG A 96 10.80 -9.72 5.39
C ARG A 96 9.44 -9.28 4.81
N LYS A 97 8.41 -9.09 5.65
CA LYS A 97 7.09 -8.65 5.20
C LYS A 97 7.14 -7.25 4.57
N MET A 98 7.96 -6.35 5.11
CA MET A 98 8.17 -5.03 4.52
C MET A 98 8.82 -5.13 3.15
N GLU A 99 9.83 -5.99 3.00
CA GLU A 99 10.53 -6.17 1.72
C GLU A 99 9.64 -6.82 0.66
N ASP A 100 8.90 -7.86 1.03
CA ASP A 100 7.97 -8.55 0.13
C ASP A 100 6.88 -7.57 -0.34
N THR A 101 6.28 -6.82 0.60
CA THR A 101 5.30 -5.78 0.27
C THR A 101 5.88 -4.72 -0.67
N ALA A 102 7.08 -4.20 -0.37
CA ALA A 102 7.70 -3.15 -1.17
C ALA A 102 8.00 -3.63 -2.60
N LYS A 103 8.47 -4.88 -2.77
CA LYS A 103 8.65 -5.47 -4.11
C LYS A 103 7.32 -5.58 -4.85
N THR A 104 6.26 -6.03 -4.17
CA THR A 104 4.92 -6.11 -4.77
C THR A 104 4.38 -4.75 -5.19
N VAL A 105 4.58 -3.71 -4.38
CA VAL A 105 4.23 -2.32 -4.73
C VAL A 105 4.94 -1.88 -6.02
N LEU A 106 6.25 -2.13 -6.12
CA LEU A 106 7.02 -1.75 -7.32
C LEU A 106 6.52 -2.47 -8.58
N VAL A 107 6.11 -3.73 -8.47
CA VAL A 107 5.55 -4.50 -9.60
C VAL A 107 4.16 -4.00 -9.96
N GLN A 108 3.28 -3.78 -9.00
CA GLN A 108 1.92 -3.28 -9.28
C GLN A 108 1.90 -1.82 -9.78
N ALA A 109 2.91 -1.03 -9.43
CA ALA A 109 3.07 0.32 -9.95
C ALA A 109 3.47 0.36 -11.44
N GLN A 110 3.84 -0.79 -12.03
CA GLN A 110 4.21 -0.87 -13.45
C GLN A 110 3.01 -0.60 -14.35
N GLN A 111 3.14 0.43 -15.18
CA GLN A 111 2.17 0.74 -16.22
C GLN A 111 2.62 0.08 -17.52
N SER A 112 1.70 -0.60 -18.21
CA SER A 112 1.97 -1.23 -19.51
C SER A 112 2.21 -0.22 -20.63
N TYR A 113 1.77 1.04 -20.44
CA TYR A 113 2.01 2.14 -21.36
C TYR A 113 2.65 3.31 -20.61
N ASN A 114 3.47 4.12 -21.30
CA ASN A 114 4.05 5.32 -20.73
C ASN A 114 3.08 6.52 -20.82
N PRO A 115 2.47 6.98 -19.70
CA PRO A 115 1.56 8.12 -19.72
C PRO A 115 2.24 9.47 -19.97
N PHE A 116 3.57 9.54 -19.83
CA PHE A 116 4.34 10.78 -19.98
C PHE A 116 4.89 10.99 -21.39
N GLU A 117 4.81 10.00 -22.28
CA GLU A 117 5.27 10.12 -23.68
C GLU A 117 4.37 10.99 -24.56
N LYS A 118 3.13 11.27 -24.11
CA LYS A 118 2.14 12.08 -24.86
C LYS A 118 1.95 13.50 -24.30
N GLN A 119 2.80 13.93 -23.36
CA GLN A 119 2.80 15.28 -22.82
C GLN A 119 3.82 16.15 -23.55
#